data_AF-A0A7J9QS21-F1
#
_entry.id   AF-A0A7J9QS21-F1
#
_cell.length_a   1.000
_cell.length_b   1.000
_cell.length_c   1.000
_cell.angle_alpha   90.00
_cell.angle_beta   90.00
_cell.angle_gamma   90.00
#
_symmetry.space_group_name_H-M   'P 1'
#
loop_
_entity.id
_entity.type
_entity.pdbx_description
1 polymer ?
#
loop_
_entity_poly.entity_id
_entity_poly.type
_entity_poly.pdbx_seq_one_letter_code
_entity_poly.pdbx_strand_id
1 'polypeptide(L)' 'MAITIGIKKFVCLDSYPETDFDLLKEAGVEVIQLDKNKISMWAQELVNKYDSS' A
#
# COMPACT_ATOMS: atom_id res chain seq x y z
N MET A 1 -18.82 -11.61 21.52
CA MET A 1 -19.07 -10.19 21.20
C MET A 1 -18.07 -9.83 20.10
N ALA A 2 -18.53 -9.53 18.89
CA ALA A 2 -17.64 -9.21 17.77
C ALA A 2 -17.52 -7.69 17.64
N ILE A 3 -16.29 -7.18 17.62
CA ILE A 3 -16.01 -5.78 17.35
C ILE A 3 -15.79 -5.68 15.84
N THR A 4 -16.69 -5.01 15.13
CA THR A 4 -16.57 -4.81 13.68
C THR A 4 -15.53 -3.73 13.43
N ILE A 5 -14.32 -4.13 13.04
CA ILE A 5 -13.29 -3.20 12.58
C ILE A 5 -13.51 -3.00 11.08
N GLY A 6 -14.13 -1.87 10.72
CA GLY A 6 -14.29 -1.47 9.33
C GLY A 6 -12.95 -1.00 8.75
N ILE A 7 -12.55 -1.56 7.61
CA ILE A 7 -11.37 -1.08 6.87
C ILE A 7 -11.81 0.11 6.03
N LYS A 8 -11.22 1.29 6.27
CA LYS A 8 -11.53 2.50 5.50
C LYS A 8 -10.67 2.64 4.24
N LYS A 9 -9.45 2.13 4.28
CA LYS A 9 -8.44 2.38 3.24
C LYS A 9 -7.36 1.32 3.18
N PHE A 10 -7.04 0.86 1.97
CA PHE A 10 -5.87 0.07 1.65
C PHE A 10 -4.80 0.94 0.99
N VAL A 11 -3.55 0.72 1.36
CA VAL A 11 -2.38 1.32 0.72
C VAL A 11 -1.49 0.16 0.26
N CYS A 12 -1.43 -0.06 -1.05
CA CYS A 12 -0.81 -1.23 -1.65
C CYS A 12 0.45 -0.83 -2.42
N LEU A 13 1.58 -1.47 -2.13
CA LEU A 13 2.83 -1.33 -2.89
C LEU A 13 2.77 -2.01 -4.26
N ASP A 14 1.93 -3.03 -4.38
CA ASP A 14 1.74 -3.79 -5.62
C ASP A 14 0.32 -4.32 -5.69
N SER A 15 -0.15 -4.62 -6.89
CA SER A 15 -1.43 -5.30 -7.11
C SER A 15 -1.24 -6.82 -7.04
N TYR A 16 -2.00 -7.49 -6.18
CA TYR A 16 -2.07 -8.95 -6.19
C TYR A 16 -3.13 -9.40 -7.19
N PRO A 17 -2.88 -10.41 -8.04
CA PRO A 17 -3.85 -10.86 -9.05
C PRO A 17 -5.13 -11.45 -8.45
N GLU A 18 -5.10 -11.91 -7.21
CA GLU A 18 -6.28 -12.38 -6.47
C GLU A 18 -7.03 -11.25 -5.72
N THR A 19 -6.59 -10.00 -5.87
CA THR A 19 -7.26 -8.85 -5.25
C THR A 19 -8.49 -8.50 -6.05
N ASP A 20 -9.67 -8.87 -5.55
CA ASP A 20 -10.94 -8.45 -6.12
C ASP A 20 -11.24 -7.00 -5.70
N PHE A 21 -10.82 -6.07 -6.55
CA PHE A 21 -10.99 -4.64 -6.31
C PHE A 21 -12.47 -4.20 -6.41
N ASP A 22 -13.33 -4.98 -7.06
CA ASP A 22 -14.75 -4.65 -7.19
C ASP A 22 -15.46 -4.87 -5.85
N LEU A 23 -15.17 -5.97 -5.14
CA LEU A 23 -15.65 -6.21 -3.77
C LEU A 23 -15.21 -5.13 -2.78
N LEU A 24 -13.95 -4.66 -2.88
CA LEU A 24 -13.42 -3.60 -2.02
C LEU A 24 -14.13 -2.26 -2.27
N LYS A 25 -14.50 -2.00 -3.52
CA LYS A 25 -15.21 -0.78 -3.92
C LYS A 25 -16.68 -0.81 -3.47
N GLU A 26 -17.35 -1.95 -3.56
CA GLU A 26 -18.71 -2.15 -3.05
C GLU A 26 -18.78 -2.00 -1.53
N ALA A 27 -17.73 -2.41 -0.82
CA ALA A 27 -17.59 -2.21 0.62
C ALA A 27 -17.24 -0.76 1.05
N GLY A 28 -17.09 0.17 0.09
CA GLY A 28 -16.77 1.57 0.35
C GLY A 28 -15.32 1.80 0.80
N VAL A 29 -14.41 0.88 0.46
CA VAL A 29 -13.01 0.95 0.86
C VAL A 29 -12.19 1.65 -0.23
N GLU A 30 -11.41 2.65 0.16
CA GLU A 30 -10.47 3.30 -0.76
C GLU A 30 -9.22 2.43 -0.95
N VAL A 31 -8.86 2.11 -2.20
CA VAL A 31 -7.60 1.42 -2.48
C VAL A 31 -6.63 2.39 -3.17
N ILE A 32 -5.49 2.64 -2.54
CA ILE A 32 -4.42 3.46 -3.10
C ILE A 32 -3.24 2.58 -3.46
N GLN A 33 -2.88 2.60 -4.74
CA GLN A 33 -1.67 1.97 -5.23
C GLN A 33 -0.51 2.97 -5.16
N LEU A 34 0.56 2.57 -4.50
CA LEU A 34 1.77 3.36 -4.36
C LEU A 34 2.60 3.30 -5.64
N ASP A 35 3.15 4.46 -6.02
CA ASP A 35 4.07 4.55 -7.14
C ASP A 35 5.46 4.03 -6.73
N LYS A 36 5.81 2.86 -7.24
CA LYS A 36 7.12 2.22 -7.01
C LYS A 36 8.28 3.13 -7.40
N ASN A 37 8.16 3.94 -8.45
CA ASN A 37 9.27 4.79 -8.91
C ASN A 37 9.63 5.85 -7.85
N LYS A 38 8.61 6.43 -7.20
CA LYS A 38 8.84 7.38 -6.11
C LYS A 38 9.49 6.69 -4.92
N ILE A 39 9.06 5.47 -4.58
CA ILE A 39 9.58 4.73 -3.43
C ILE A 39 11.02 4.27 -3.67
N SER A 40 11.35 3.82 -4.87
CA SER A 40 12.71 3.38 -5.23
C SER A 40 13.75 4.48 -5.04
N MET A 41 13.41 5.73 -5.39
CA MET A 41 14.30 6.87 -5.19
C MET A 41 14.60 7.10 -3.70
N TRP A 42 13.56 7.12 -2.86
CA TRP A 42 13.73 7.28 -1.42
C TRP A 42 14.47 6.09 -0.79
N ALA A 43 14.22 4.86 -1.26
CA ALA A 43 14.92 3.67 -0.79
C ALA A 43 16.42 3.74 -1.10
N GLN A 44 16.80 4.19 -2.31
CA GLN A 44 18.20 4.40 -2.67
C GLN A 44 18.88 5.46 -1.79
N GLU A 45 18.24 6.62 -1.61
CA GLU A 45 18.78 7.68 -0.74
C GLU A 45 19.02 7.19 0.69
N LEU A 46 18.11 6.35 1.21
CA LEU A 46 18.20 5.80 2.57
C LEU A 46 19.35 4.81 2.72
N VAL A 47 19.54 3.92 1.72
CA VAL A 47 20.66 2.97 1.67
C VAL A 47 21.98 3.71 1.50
N ASN A 48 22.07 4.67 0.57
CA ASN A 48 23.27 5.47 0.34
C ASN A 48 23.72 6.20 1.61
N LYS A 49 22.76 6.74 2.38
CA LYS A 49 23.06 7.42 3.64
C LYS A 49 23.55 6.47 4.74
N TYR A 50 23.09 5.22 4.72
CA TYR A 50 23.55 4.17 5.64
C TYR A 50 24.98 3.73 5.32
N ASP A 51 25.29 3.48 4.04
CA ASP A 51 26.64 3.09 3.60
C ASP A 51 27.69 4.22 3.75
N SER A 52 27.24 5.47 3.85
CA SER A 52 28.10 6.64 4.06
C SER A 52 28.40 6.93 5.55
N SER A 53 27.82 6.16 6.49
CA SER A 53 27.98 6.31 7.95
C SER A 53 28.90 5.23 8.52
#